data_AF-A0A2G1X4B0-F1
#
_entry.id   AF-A0A2G1X4B0-F1
#
_cell.length_a   1.000
_cell.length_b   1.000
_cell.length_c   1.000
_cell.angle_alpha   90.00
_cell.angle_beta   90.00
_cell.angle_gamma   90.00
#
_symmetry.space_group_name_H-M   'P 1'
#
loop_
_entity.id
_entity.type
_entity.pdbx_description
1 polymer ?
#
loop_
_entity_poly.entity_id
_entity_poly.type
_entity_poly.pdbx_seq_one_letter_code
_entity_poly.pdbx_strand_id
1 'polypeptide(L)'
;MQVDAVVLDIDGVLVDVADSYRRAILESVDRVCGKPIDRDAVQAFKDAGGFNNDWELTDAAALFVLARREGLRMDVDEFTDRVRELGGGLDAAKEVVGDLPRVAQARVRDQWDRDALRETFQALYLGAELYRELEGGEPPIEADGYIHDEPTLVDPETIVDLTARFDVGVLTGRPAAEADIALERVGLDVPEDRRFTMDDWEEGKPHPRAL
;
A
#
# COMPACT_ATOMS: atom_id res chain seq x y z
N MET A 1 20.31 29.23 -8.13
CA MET A 1 19.99 28.24 -7.09
C MET A 1 21.01 27.14 -7.26
N GLN A 2 21.85 26.93 -6.25
CA GLN A 2 22.79 25.81 -6.23
C GLN A 2 22.07 24.69 -5.50
N VAL A 3 21.90 23.55 -6.15
CA VAL A 3 21.26 22.36 -5.56
C VAL A 3 22.39 21.46 -5.12
N ASP A 4 22.44 21.18 -3.82
CA ASP A 4 23.50 20.37 -3.21
C ASP A 4 23.09 18.89 -3.08
N ALA A 5 21.78 18.62 -2.99
CA ALA A 5 21.24 17.28 -2.78
C ALA A 5 19.95 17.02 -3.57
N VAL A 6 19.68 15.73 -3.82
CA VAL A 6 18.42 15.24 -4.40
C VAL A 6 17.88 14.12 -3.51
N VAL A 7 16.62 14.23 -3.12
CA VAL A 7 15.91 13.16 -2.38
C VAL A 7 14.91 12.53 -3.33
N LEU A 8 15.01 11.21 -3.50
CA LEU A 8 14.19 10.43 -4.42
C LEU A 8 13.13 9.65 -3.65
N ASP A 9 11.91 9.61 -4.19
CA ASP A 9 10.96 8.57 -3.83
C ASP A 9 11.37 7.25 -4.49
N ILE A 10 10.85 6.12 -4.01
CA ILE A 10 11.00 4.82 -4.68
C ILE A 10 9.83 4.59 -5.63
N ASP A 11 8.61 4.65 -5.10
CA ASP A 11 7.40 4.25 -5.80
C ASP A 11 6.98 5.30 -6.84
N GLY A 12 6.89 4.90 -8.11
CA GLY A 12 6.56 5.79 -9.22
C GLY A 12 7.71 6.73 -9.64
N VAL A 13 8.88 6.62 -9.01
CA VAL A 13 10.09 7.39 -9.36
C VAL A 13 11.23 6.46 -9.79
N LEU A 14 11.59 5.49 -8.95
CA LEU A 14 12.63 4.51 -9.26
C LEU A 14 12.05 3.22 -9.83
N VAL A 15 10.89 2.79 -9.33
CA VAL A 15 10.19 1.57 -9.74
C VAL A 15 8.70 1.82 -9.96
N ASP A 16 8.10 1.08 -10.90
CA ASP A 16 6.67 1.10 -11.15
C ASP A 16 5.97 0.00 -10.33
N VAL A 17 5.23 0.44 -9.32
CA VAL A 17 4.52 -0.41 -8.35
C VAL A 17 3.02 -0.52 -8.64
N ALA A 18 2.55 0.11 -9.72
CA ALA A 18 1.12 0.32 -9.91
C ALA A 18 0.36 -1.01 -10.06
N ASP A 19 0.98 -2.02 -10.66
CA ASP A 19 0.36 -3.34 -10.86
C ASP A 19 0.57 -4.28 -9.66
N SER A 20 1.73 -4.24 -8.98
CA SER A 20 2.05 -5.11 -7.84
C SER A 20 1.06 -4.90 -6.67
N TYR A 21 0.91 -3.66 -6.22
CA TYR A 21 -0.03 -3.34 -5.14
C TYR A 21 -1.48 -3.59 -5.52
N ARG A 22 -1.89 -3.27 -6.76
CA ARG A 22 -3.26 -3.56 -7.21
C ARG A 22 -3.56 -5.04 -7.17
N ARG A 23 -2.64 -5.89 -7.63
CA ARG A 23 -2.81 -7.35 -7.58
C ARG A 23 -2.92 -7.84 -6.13
N ALA A 24 -2.07 -7.34 -5.24
CA ALA A 24 -2.12 -7.68 -3.82
C ALA A 24 -3.47 -7.29 -3.18
N ILE A 25 -3.97 -6.06 -3.42
CA ILE A 25 -5.28 -5.60 -2.91
C ILE A 25 -6.41 -6.53 -3.37
N LEU A 26 -6.50 -6.76 -4.68
CA LEU A 26 -7.60 -7.52 -5.29
C LEU A 26 -7.67 -8.95 -4.72
N GLU A 27 -6.52 -9.60 -4.66
CA GLU A 27 -6.44 -11.00 -4.29
C GLU A 27 -6.54 -11.21 -2.77
N SER A 28 -6.02 -10.29 -1.95
CA SER A 28 -6.25 -10.30 -0.50
C SER A 28 -7.73 -10.19 -0.16
N VAL A 29 -8.44 -9.24 -0.78
CA VAL A 29 -9.89 -9.06 -0.56
C VAL A 29 -10.66 -10.31 -1.01
N ASP A 30 -10.33 -10.89 -2.18
CA ASP A 30 -10.99 -12.10 -2.65
C ASP A 30 -10.75 -13.29 -1.72
N ARG A 31 -9.50 -13.54 -1.31
CA ARG A 31 -9.14 -14.68 -0.46
C ARG A 31 -9.74 -14.59 0.94
N VAL A 32 -9.70 -13.40 1.56
CA VAL A 32 -10.14 -13.22 2.95
C VAL A 32 -11.66 -13.01 3.04
N CYS A 33 -12.25 -12.20 2.15
CA CYS A 33 -13.69 -11.93 2.17
C CYS A 33 -14.52 -12.90 1.33
N GLY A 34 -13.88 -13.74 0.49
CA GLY A 34 -14.55 -14.72 -0.38
C GLY A 34 -15.32 -14.10 -1.54
N LYS A 35 -15.03 -12.83 -1.87
CA LYS A 35 -15.70 -12.09 -2.94
C LYS A 35 -14.71 -11.12 -3.59
N PRO A 36 -14.48 -11.25 -4.90
CA PRO A 36 -13.54 -10.36 -5.58
C PRO A 36 -14.18 -9.00 -5.81
N ILE A 37 -13.32 -7.98 -5.79
CA ILE A 37 -13.56 -6.67 -6.39
C ILE A 37 -12.78 -6.58 -7.70
N ASP A 38 -13.05 -5.58 -8.54
CA ASP A 38 -12.33 -5.37 -9.79
C ASP A 38 -11.35 -4.19 -9.72
N ARG A 39 -10.59 -3.99 -10.80
CA ARG A 39 -9.59 -2.91 -10.88
C ARG A 39 -10.23 -1.51 -10.78
N ASP A 40 -11.47 -1.36 -11.25
CA ASP A 40 -12.19 -0.10 -11.24
C ASP A 40 -12.60 0.26 -9.80
N ALA A 41 -13.03 -0.73 -9.02
CA ALA A 41 -13.27 -0.56 -7.58
C ALA A 41 -12.00 -0.06 -6.86
N VAL A 42 -10.84 -0.68 -7.10
CA VAL A 42 -9.57 -0.22 -6.50
C VAL A 42 -9.24 1.21 -6.91
N GLN A 43 -9.47 1.57 -8.18
CA GLN A 43 -9.27 2.95 -8.63
C GLN A 43 -10.19 3.92 -7.91
N ALA A 44 -11.47 3.58 -7.72
CA ALA A 44 -12.42 4.43 -7.01
C ALA A 44 -11.98 4.70 -5.55
N PHE A 45 -11.41 3.71 -4.86
CA PHE A 45 -10.79 3.90 -3.55
C PHE A 45 -9.56 4.81 -3.60
N LYS A 46 -8.67 4.64 -4.58
CA LYS A 46 -7.51 5.54 -4.75
C LYS A 46 -7.95 6.98 -5.00
N ASP A 47 -9.00 7.18 -5.80
CA ASP A 47 -9.57 8.50 -6.12
C ASP A 47 -10.37 9.10 -4.95
N ALA A 48 -10.85 8.30 -4.01
CA ALA A 48 -11.44 8.79 -2.77
C ALA A 48 -10.38 9.42 -1.86
N GLY A 49 -9.13 8.97 -1.95
CA GLY A 49 -7.98 9.53 -1.21
C GLY A 49 -8.06 9.31 0.30
N GLY A 50 -7.07 9.85 1.01
CA GLY A 50 -6.99 9.82 2.49
C GLY A 50 -6.56 8.49 3.10
N PHE A 51 -6.19 7.49 2.29
CA PHE A 51 -5.54 6.26 2.75
C PHE A 51 -4.03 6.50 2.85
N ASN A 52 -3.45 6.19 4.01
CA ASN A 52 -2.02 6.40 4.26
C ASN A 52 -1.14 5.38 3.51
N ASN A 53 -1.68 4.19 3.26
CA ASN A 53 -1.00 3.10 2.56
C ASN A 53 -2.02 2.15 1.90
N ASP A 54 -1.53 1.24 1.06
CA ASP A 54 -2.39 0.26 0.38
C ASP A 54 -3.00 -0.79 1.35
N TRP A 55 -2.48 -0.96 2.59
CA TRP A 55 -3.14 -1.80 3.60
C TRP A 55 -4.43 -1.16 4.12
N GLU A 56 -4.44 0.14 4.43
CA GLU A 56 -5.64 0.87 4.83
C GLU A 56 -6.69 0.88 3.71
N LEU A 57 -6.25 0.98 2.45
CA LEU A 57 -7.12 0.85 1.30
C LEU A 57 -7.70 -0.58 1.21
N THR A 58 -6.87 -1.60 1.35
CA THR A 58 -7.29 -3.02 1.37
C THR A 58 -8.33 -3.27 2.46
N ASP A 59 -8.07 -2.73 3.66
CA ASP A 59 -8.97 -2.74 4.80
C ASP A 59 -10.33 -2.13 4.48
N ALA A 60 -10.36 -0.95 3.84
CA ALA A 60 -11.60 -0.28 3.46
C ALA A 60 -12.35 -1.00 2.33
N ALA A 61 -11.63 -1.58 1.38
CA ALA A 61 -12.22 -2.37 0.31
C ALA A 61 -12.86 -3.66 0.85
N ALA A 62 -12.18 -4.36 1.75
CA ALA A 62 -12.73 -5.51 2.48
C ALA A 62 -13.97 -5.11 3.31
N LEU A 63 -13.88 -3.98 4.01
CA LEU A 63 -15.00 -3.44 4.79
C LEU A 63 -16.23 -3.17 3.92
N PHE A 64 -16.05 -2.59 2.73
CA PHE A 64 -17.12 -2.41 1.73
C PHE A 64 -17.73 -3.75 1.30
N VAL A 65 -16.92 -4.74 0.95
CA VAL A 65 -17.39 -6.09 0.54
C VAL A 65 -18.24 -6.74 1.64
N LEU A 66 -17.77 -6.69 2.89
CA LEU A 66 -18.50 -7.23 4.04
C LEU A 66 -19.78 -6.45 4.30
N ALA A 67 -19.77 -5.12 4.20
CA ALA A 67 -20.95 -4.29 4.34
C ALA A 67 -22.01 -4.58 3.27
N ARG A 68 -21.60 -4.78 2.00
CA ARG A 68 -22.49 -5.22 0.91
C ARG A 68 -23.16 -6.55 1.23
N ARG A 69 -22.42 -7.50 1.79
CA ARG A 69 -22.94 -8.81 2.21
C ARG A 69 -24.00 -8.68 3.32
N GLU A 70 -23.83 -7.73 4.23
CA GLU A 70 -24.77 -7.45 5.32
C GLU A 70 -25.88 -6.45 4.92
N GLY A 71 -26.01 -6.12 3.63
CA GLY A 71 -27.15 -5.40 3.08
C GLY A 71 -26.93 -3.94 2.74
N LEU A 72 -25.68 -3.46 2.69
CA LEU A 72 -25.36 -2.13 2.16
C LEU A 72 -25.78 -2.07 0.70
N ARG A 73 -26.59 -1.06 0.34
CA ARG A 73 -27.15 -0.93 -1.01
C ARG A 73 -26.32 -0.09 -1.96
N MET A 74 -25.40 0.71 -1.43
CA MET A 74 -24.49 1.54 -2.20
C MET A 74 -23.59 0.66 -3.07
N ASP A 75 -23.40 1.01 -4.34
CA ASP A 75 -22.31 0.43 -5.12
C ASP A 75 -20.95 1.02 -4.70
N VAL A 76 -19.89 0.62 -5.40
CA VAL A 76 -18.52 1.05 -5.02
C VAL A 76 -18.30 2.54 -5.27
N ASP A 77 -18.88 3.09 -6.33
CA ASP A 77 -18.75 4.51 -6.66
C ASP A 77 -19.49 5.35 -5.62
N GLU A 78 -20.74 4.99 -5.29
CA GLU A 78 -21.51 5.67 -4.24
C GLU A 78 -20.81 5.58 -2.87
N PHE A 79 -20.22 4.42 -2.54
CA PHE A 79 -19.49 4.25 -1.29
C PHE A 79 -18.24 5.13 -1.24
N THR A 80 -17.40 5.09 -2.28
CA THR A 80 -16.13 5.81 -2.35
C THR A 80 -16.32 7.32 -2.49
N ASP A 81 -17.38 7.77 -3.18
CA ASP A 81 -17.80 9.16 -3.20
C ASP A 81 -18.13 9.66 -1.78
N ARG A 82 -18.87 8.86 -1.01
CA ARG A 82 -19.19 9.21 0.38
C ARG A 82 -17.96 9.24 1.28
N VAL A 83 -17.03 8.30 1.09
CA VAL A 83 -15.73 8.29 1.78
C VAL A 83 -14.97 9.60 1.49
N ARG A 84 -14.91 10.02 0.23
CA ARG A 84 -14.27 11.27 -0.19
C ARG A 84 -14.93 12.50 0.46
N GLU A 85 -16.27 12.55 0.48
CA GLU A 85 -17.03 13.64 1.12
C GLU A 85 -16.75 13.77 2.63
N LEU A 86 -16.43 12.66 3.29
CA LEU A 86 -16.09 12.59 4.71
C LEU A 86 -14.59 12.83 4.99
N GLY A 87 -13.79 13.15 3.98
CA GLY A 87 -12.37 13.47 4.12
C GLY A 87 -11.41 12.36 3.70
N GLY A 88 -11.92 11.22 3.21
CA GLY A 88 -11.12 10.09 2.74
C GLY A 88 -10.64 9.17 3.86
N GLY A 89 -9.97 8.09 3.45
CA GLY A 89 -9.31 7.17 4.37
C GLY A 89 -10.22 6.16 5.06
N LEU A 90 -9.59 5.34 5.91
CA LEU A 90 -10.25 4.20 6.54
C LEU A 90 -11.32 4.62 7.56
N ASP A 91 -11.14 5.74 8.25
CA ASP A 91 -12.12 6.22 9.23
C ASP A 91 -13.40 6.71 8.55
N ALA A 92 -13.29 7.44 7.43
CA ALA A 92 -14.44 7.78 6.61
C ALA A 92 -15.17 6.52 6.10
N ALA A 93 -14.45 5.49 5.66
CA ALA A 93 -15.06 4.22 5.24
C ALA A 93 -15.86 3.53 6.37
N LYS A 94 -15.36 3.57 7.61
CA LYS A 94 -16.10 3.07 8.78
C LYS A 94 -17.36 3.88 9.04
N GLU A 95 -17.30 5.21 8.88
CA GLU A 95 -18.48 6.08 9.04
C GLU A 95 -19.56 5.75 8.01
N VAL A 96 -19.21 5.51 6.74
CA VAL A 96 -20.19 5.10 5.72
C VAL A 96 -20.87 3.78 6.09
N VAL A 97 -20.13 2.80 6.61
CA VAL A 97 -20.71 1.54 7.10
C VAL A 97 -21.62 1.75 8.32
N GLY A 98 -21.45 2.86 9.05
CA GLY A 98 -22.33 3.29 10.13
C GLY A 98 -23.80 3.47 9.74
N ASP A 99 -24.10 3.61 8.45
CA ASP A 99 -25.48 3.70 7.93
C ASP A 99 -26.25 2.36 7.99
N LEU A 100 -25.56 1.24 8.19
CA LEU A 100 -26.20 -0.07 8.36
C LEU A 100 -26.95 -0.18 9.70
N PRO A 101 -27.94 -1.07 9.84
CA PRO A 101 -28.51 -1.41 11.14
C PRO A 101 -27.44 -1.94 12.10
N ARG A 102 -27.56 -1.65 13.40
CA ARG A 102 -26.56 -2.03 14.42
C ARG A 102 -26.18 -3.53 14.42
N VAL A 103 -27.13 -4.41 14.11
CA VAL A 103 -26.88 -5.86 14.02
C VAL A 103 -26.00 -6.19 12.81
N ALA A 104 -26.23 -5.55 11.66
CA ALA A 104 -25.41 -5.71 10.47
C ALA A 104 -23.99 -5.16 10.72
N GLN A 105 -23.87 -3.97 11.32
CA GLN A 105 -22.56 -3.42 11.70
C GLN A 105 -21.75 -4.35 12.60
N ALA A 106 -22.40 -4.99 13.58
CA ALA A 106 -21.74 -5.95 14.46
C ALA A 106 -21.20 -7.15 13.67
N ARG A 107 -21.98 -7.71 12.73
CA ARG A 107 -21.54 -8.81 11.87
C ARG A 107 -20.42 -8.43 10.92
N VAL A 108 -20.44 -7.21 10.38
CA VAL A 108 -19.34 -6.70 9.54
C VAL A 108 -18.06 -6.66 10.37
N ARG A 109 -18.10 -6.04 11.56
CA ARG A 109 -16.93 -5.96 12.45
C ARG A 109 -16.41 -7.34 12.87
N ASP A 110 -17.29 -8.28 13.16
CA ASP A 110 -16.89 -9.64 13.56
C ASP A 110 -16.26 -10.44 12.40
N GLN A 111 -16.55 -10.10 11.14
CA GLN A 111 -15.96 -10.71 9.94
C GLN A 111 -14.74 -9.95 9.41
N TRP A 112 -14.51 -8.72 9.87
CA TRP A 112 -13.47 -7.85 9.33
C TRP A 112 -12.12 -8.13 9.99
N ASP A 113 -11.46 -9.17 9.48
CA ASP A 113 -10.16 -9.65 9.94
C ASP A 113 -9.02 -8.90 9.24
N ARG A 114 -8.61 -7.78 9.86
CA ARG A 114 -7.53 -6.92 9.33
C ARG A 114 -6.17 -7.58 9.39
N ASP A 115 -5.95 -8.45 10.38
CA ASP A 115 -4.68 -9.16 10.52
C ASP A 115 -4.55 -10.18 9.38
N ALA A 116 -5.60 -10.97 9.10
CA ALA A 116 -5.60 -11.88 7.96
C ALA A 116 -5.46 -11.16 6.60
N LEU A 117 -6.05 -9.97 6.45
CA LEU A 117 -5.86 -9.13 5.26
C LEU A 117 -4.40 -8.70 5.10
N ARG A 118 -3.77 -8.25 6.18
CA ARG A 118 -2.36 -7.83 6.18
C ARG A 118 -1.42 -9.00 5.87
N GLU A 119 -1.60 -10.13 6.55
CA GLU A 119 -0.78 -11.33 6.33
C GLU A 119 -0.91 -11.85 4.89
N THR A 120 -2.13 -11.90 4.35
CA THR A 120 -2.38 -12.33 2.97
C THR A 120 -1.77 -11.36 1.96
N PHE A 121 -1.92 -10.05 2.20
CA PHE A 121 -1.33 -9.01 1.36
C PHE A 121 0.18 -9.15 1.30
N GLN A 122 0.83 -9.23 2.46
CA GLN A 122 2.28 -9.33 2.54
C GLN A 122 2.79 -10.62 1.90
N ALA A 123 2.11 -11.75 2.08
CA ALA A 123 2.50 -13.00 1.44
C ALA A 123 2.43 -12.92 -0.09
N LEU A 124 1.40 -12.27 -0.65
CA LEU A 124 1.28 -12.05 -2.09
C LEU A 124 2.35 -11.10 -2.64
N TYR A 125 2.58 -10.01 -1.91
CA TYR A 125 3.45 -8.95 -2.34
C TYR A 125 4.93 -9.34 -2.23
N LEU A 126 5.37 -9.81 -1.07
CA LEU A 126 6.74 -10.23 -0.82
C LEU A 126 7.06 -11.59 -1.44
N GLY A 127 6.07 -12.49 -1.50
CA GLY A 127 6.30 -13.89 -1.84
C GLY A 127 6.80 -14.68 -0.63
N ALA A 128 6.81 -16.00 -0.77
CA ALA A 128 6.98 -16.91 0.37
C ALA A 128 8.37 -16.84 1.02
N GLU A 129 9.43 -16.58 0.25
CA GLU A 129 10.80 -16.48 0.77
C GLU A 129 10.98 -15.21 1.60
N LEU A 130 10.70 -14.05 0.99
CA LEU A 130 10.82 -12.74 1.65
C LEU A 130 9.85 -12.60 2.83
N TYR A 131 8.63 -13.17 2.76
CA TYR A 131 7.72 -13.15 3.91
C TYR A 131 8.33 -13.83 5.14
N ARG A 132 8.94 -15.02 4.98
CA ARG A 132 9.56 -15.75 6.09
C ARG A 132 10.73 -14.97 6.69
N GLU A 133 11.47 -14.26 5.86
CA GLU A 133 12.61 -13.44 6.26
C GLU A 133 12.17 -12.16 7.00
N LEU A 134 11.18 -11.44 6.45
CA LEU A 134 10.85 -10.08 6.87
C LEU A 134 9.72 -10.01 7.90
N GLU A 135 8.61 -10.72 7.65
CA GLU A 135 7.45 -10.73 8.56
C GLU A 135 7.63 -11.78 9.67
N GLY A 136 8.38 -12.84 9.37
CA GLY A 136 8.63 -13.94 10.30
C GLY A 136 7.44 -14.90 10.38
N GLY A 137 7.74 -16.19 10.46
CA GLY A 137 6.72 -17.24 10.47
C GLY A 137 6.37 -17.73 9.07
N GLU A 138 5.31 -18.53 8.97
CA GLU A 138 4.92 -19.19 7.72
C GLU A 138 3.88 -18.34 6.99
N PRO A 139 4.02 -18.07 5.69
CA PRO A 139 3.04 -17.27 4.97
C PRO A 139 1.70 -18.03 4.90
N PRO A 140 0.56 -17.32 4.98
CA PRO A 140 -0.76 -17.93 4.83
C PRO A 140 -0.97 -18.56 3.45
N ILE A 141 -0.17 -18.17 2.46
CA ILE A 141 -0.20 -18.67 1.09
C ILE A 141 1.22 -18.73 0.49
N GLU A 142 1.45 -19.71 -0.38
CA GLU A 142 2.65 -19.75 -1.21
C GLU A 142 2.44 -18.88 -2.45
N ALA A 143 3.29 -17.87 -2.62
CA ALA A 143 3.28 -16.96 -3.76
C ALA A 143 4.72 -16.63 -4.18
N ASP A 144 4.90 -16.33 -5.47
CA ASP A 144 6.21 -15.98 -6.03
C ASP A 144 6.65 -14.56 -5.62
N GLY A 145 5.72 -13.67 -5.26
CA GLY A 145 5.99 -12.30 -4.82
C GLY A 145 5.88 -11.25 -5.92
N TYR A 146 4.86 -10.39 -5.83
CA TYR A 146 4.63 -9.30 -6.81
C TYR A 146 5.70 -8.21 -6.80
N ILE A 147 6.46 -8.08 -5.72
CA ILE A 147 7.60 -7.16 -5.62
C ILE A 147 8.66 -7.45 -6.71
N HIS A 148 8.78 -8.70 -7.15
CA HIS A 148 9.76 -9.07 -8.19
C HIS A 148 9.33 -8.66 -9.61
N ASP A 149 8.05 -8.40 -9.82
CA ASP A 149 7.48 -8.03 -11.12
C ASP A 149 7.57 -6.51 -11.42
N GLU A 150 7.99 -5.69 -10.45
CA GLU A 150 7.94 -4.22 -10.58
C GLU A 150 8.99 -3.71 -11.59
N PRO A 151 8.60 -3.06 -12.71
CA PRO A 151 9.56 -2.54 -13.66
C PRO A 151 10.41 -1.41 -13.08
N THR A 152 11.68 -1.31 -13.46
CA THR A 152 12.52 -0.15 -13.14
C THR A 152 12.15 1.02 -14.05
N LEU A 153 11.96 2.21 -13.46
CA LEU A 153 11.66 3.45 -14.18
C LEU A 153 12.91 4.30 -14.47
N VAL A 154 13.92 4.18 -13.60
CA VAL A 154 15.17 4.93 -13.72
C VAL A 154 16.17 4.18 -14.61
N ASP A 155 16.79 4.91 -15.54
CA ASP A 155 17.90 4.36 -16.33
C ASP A 155 19.21 4.35 -15.51
N PRO A 156 20.05 3.31 -15.63
CA PRO A 156 21.33 3.26 -14.91
C PRO A 156 22.25 4.47 -15.16
N GLU A 157 22.22 5.05 -16.36
CA GLU A 157 22.98 6.26 -16.69
C GLU A 157 22.52 7.48 -15.86
N THR A 158 21.22 7.55 -15.53
CA THR A 158 20.66 8.62 -14.70
C THR A 158 21.15 8.49 -13.26
N ILE A 159 21.24 7.28 -12.73
CA ILE A 159 21.78 7.04 -11.38
C ILE A 159 23.25 7.50 -11.30
N VAL A 160 24.04 7.16 -12.32
CA VAL A 160 25.45 7.59 -12.40
C VAL A 160 25.57 9.11 -12.47
N ASP A 161 24.75 9.80 -13.29
CA ASP A 161 24.79 11.26 -13.37
C ASP A 161 24.39 11.93 -12.04
N LEU A 162 23.33 11.44 -11.39
CA LEU A 162 22.85 11.99 -10.12
C LEU A 162 23.89 11.84 -9.01
N THR A 163 24.40 10.63 -8.82
CA THR A 163 25.37 10.32 -7.75
C THR A 163 26.73 10.98 -7.97
N ALA A 164 27.10 11.31 -9.22
CA ALA A 164 28.32 12.06 -9.52
C ALA A 164 28.20 13.56 -9.23
N ARG A 165 26.98 14.10 -9.11
CA ARG A 165 26.72 15.54 -9.10
C ARG A 165 26.07 16.05 -7.83
N PHE A 166 25.36 15.19 -7.10
CA PHE A 166 24.58 15.56 -5.92
C PHE A 166 24.78 14.55 -4.79
N ASP A 167 24.58 15.02 -3.56
CA ASP A 167 24.29 14.10 -2.46
C ASP A 167 22.88 13.50 -2.67
N VAL A 168 22.82 12.18 -2.85
CA VAL A 168 21.54 11.47 -3.06
C VAL A 168 21.03 10.89 -1.74
N GLY A 169 19.75 11.09 -1.47
CA GLY A 169 19.00 10.45 -0.39
C GLY A 169 17.70 9.84 -0.90
N VAL A 170 17.06 9.02 -0.07
CA VAL A 170 15.78 8.37 -0.37
C VAL A 170 14.80 8.69 0.73
N LEU A 171 13.58 9.02 0.32
CA LEU A 171 12.44 9.19 1.21
C LEU A 171 11.28 8.37 0.66
N THR A 172 10.88 7.31 1.34
CA THR A 172 9.90 6.32 0.83
C THR A 172 8.85 5.96 1.87
N GLY A 173 7.68 5.53 1.40
CA GLY A 173 6.64 4.93 2.24
C GLY A 173 6.81 3.43 2.45
N ARG A 174 7.83 2.81 1.82
CA ARG A 174 8.17 1.40 2.04
C ARG A 174 8.82 1.20 3.42
N PRO A 175 8.71 0.01 4.03
CA PRO A 175 9.61 -0.45 5.08
C PRO A 175 11.07 -0.48 4.61
N ALA A 176 12.01 -0.41 5.53
CA ALA A 176 13.45 -0.41 5.27
C ALA A 176 13.89 -1.60 4.39
N ALA A 177 13.44 -2.81 4.72
CA ALA A 177 13.80 -4.00 3.96
C ALA A 177 13.24 -3.98 2.52
N GLU A 178 12.01 -3.51 2.32
CA GLU A 178 11.43 -3.39 0.99
C GLU A 178 12.07 -2.28 0.16
N ALA A 179 12.52 -1.20 0.82
CA ALA A 179 13.28 -0.13 0.21
C ALA A 179 14.64 -0.65 -0.29
N ASP A 180 15.34 -1.44 0.53
CA ASP A 180 16.63 -2.02 0.17
C ASP A 180 16.51 -2.93 -1.07
N ILE A 181 15.49 -3.79 -1.13
CA ILE A 181 15.22 -4.63 -2.31
C ILE A 181 15.02 -3.77 -3.57
N ALA A 182 14.26 -2.67 -3.48
CA ALA A 182 14.03 -1.78 -4.62
C ALA A 182 15.32 -1.05 -5.04
N LEU A 183 16.12 -0.58 -4.09
CA LEU A 183 17.38 0.11 -4.33
C LEU A 183 18.44 -0.79 -4.97
N GLU A 184 18.54 -2.03 -4.51
CA GLU A 184 19.41 -3.05 -5.12
C GLU A 184 19.01 -3.33 -6.57
N ARG A 185 17.71 -3.43 -6.86
CA ARG A 185 17.20 -3.70 -8.23
C ARG A 185 17.50 -2.59 -9.22
N VAL A 186 17.46 -1.33 -8.77
CA VAL A 186 17.82 -0.19 -9.64
C VAL A 186 19.32 0.10 -9.64
N GLY A 187 20.10 -0.51 -8.72
CA GLY A 187 21.54 -0.29 -8.59
C GLY A 187 21.89 1.05 -7.97
N LEU A 188 21.04 1.58 -7.08
CA LEU A 188 21.29 2.84 -6.38
C LEU A 188 21.75 2.54 -4.94
N ASP A 189 23.01 2.79 -4.65
CA ASP A 189 23.57 2.68 -3.30
C ASP A 189 23.40 3.99 -2.53
N VAL A 190 22.66 3.95 -1.41
CA VAL A 190 22.39 5.11 -0.55
C VAL A 190 22.82 4.79 0.87
N PRO A 191 23.65 5.63 1.51
CA PRO A 191 23.99 5.48 2.93
C PRO A 191 22.74 5.40 3.84
N GLU A 192 22.80 4.59 4.90
CA GLU A 192 21.69 4.43 5.87
C GLU A 192 21.25 5.76 6.48
N ASP A 193 22.18 6.68 6.76
CA ASP A 193 21.90 8.00 7.31
C ASP A 193 21.21 8.96 6.32
N ARG A 194 20.92 8.49 5.10
CA ARG A 194 20.21 9.20 4.02
C ARG A 194 19.04 8.41 3.46
N ARG A 195 18.66 7.31 4.11
CA ARG A 195 17.47 6.51 3.81
C ARG A 195 16.41 6.78 4.87
N PHE A 196 15.29 7.33 4.44
CA PHE A 196 14.15 7.66 5.30
C PHE A 196 12.96 6.82 4.84
N THR A 197 12.54 5.86 5.66
CA THR A 197 11.51 4.87 5.34
C THR A 197 10.32 4.99 6.30
N MET A 198 9.25 4.23 6.07
CA MET A 198 8.08 4.29 6.97
C MET A 198 8.39 3.84 8.41
N ASP A 199 9.50 3.12 8.62
CA ASP A 199 9.92 2.66 9.94
C ASP A 199 10.52 3.80 10.79
N ASP A 200 10.92 4.90 10.16
CA ASP A 200 11.65 5.99 10.82
C ASP A 200 10.73 7.04 11.47
N TRP A 201 9.45 7.11 11.09
CA TRP A 201 8.50 8.06 11.68
C TRP A 201 7.03 7.59 11.63
N GLU A 202 6.27 7.85 12.70
CA GLU A 202 4.88 7.36 12.84
C GLU A 202 3.89 8.06 11.90
N GLU A 203 4.12 9.33 11.54
CA GLU A 203 3.15 10.15 10.81
C GLU A 203 3.09 9.94 9.29
N GLY A 204 4.01 9.18 8.69
CA GLY A 204 4.06 8.90 7.24
C GLY A 204 4.24 10.15 6.34
N LYS A 205 4.35 9.92 5.02
CA LYS A 205 4.18 11.02 4.04
C LYS A 205 2.70 11.45 4.05
N PRO A 206 2.37 12.74 3.88
CA PRO A 206 3.21 13.86 3.43
C PRO A 206 3.75 14.75 4.57
N HIS A 207 3.91 14.22 5.79
CA HIS A 207 4.27 15.04 6.94
C HIS A 207 5.69 15.65 6.77
N PRO A 208 5.89 16.97 7.05
CA PRO A 208 7.14 17.66 6.71
C PRO A 208 8.34 17.30 7.58
N ARG A 209 8.15 16.47 8.63
CA ARG A 209 9.26 15.98 9.49
C ARG A 209 9.93 14.72 8.97
N ALA A 210 9.54 14.26 7.78
CA ALA A 210 10.14 13.09 7.17
C ALA A 210 11.61 13.33 6.71
N LEU A 211 12.10 14.57 6.81
CA LEU A 211 13.48 15.01 6.55
C LEU A 211 14.01 15.87 7.70
#